data_AF-A0A6P6M7N0-F1
#
_entry.id   AF-A0A6P6M7N0-F1
#
_cell.length_a   1.000
_cell.length_b   1.000
_cell.length_c   1.000
_cell.angle_alpha   90.00
_cell.angle_beta   90.00
_cell.angle_gamma   90.00
#
_symmetry.space_group_name_H-M   'P 1'
#
loop_
_entity.id
_entity.type
_entity.pdbx_description
1 polymer ?
#
loop_
_entity_poly.entity_id
_entity_poly.type
_entity_poly.pdbx_seq_one_letter_code
_entity_poly.pdbx_strand_id
1 'polypeptide(L)'
;MLLRTLPITSLRSRDKLQYLMPPILQGRGEESLSALPRRGAIRQVFFIESVCDDLEIIEENIMQVKLSSPDYENYDKEEALVDFLKRIDCYKLSYVPLDEEKDRHLSFIKIFNVGSRYLVNHVQDHIQSRIVYYLMNIHVTPRSIYLSRHGESELNLLGRIGGDSGLSSQGLKYAKALAEFIRGQSIKDLKVWSSHMKRTIQTAEALGVPYEQWKALNEIDAGVCEEMMYEEIQATHPEEFALRDQDKYRYRYPKGESYEDLVHRLEPVIMELERQENVLVICHQAVMRCLLAYFLDKSADDLPYLKCPLHTVLKLTPLAYGCKVESFYLNIQAVNTHRDRPPNVNIARKTEEALQTVPEHQ
;
A
#
# COMPACT_ATOMS: atom_id res chain seq x y z
N MET A 1 -22.25 7.79 -11.34
CA MET A 1 -21.27 7.34 -12.36
C MET A 1 -20.90 5.88 -12.15
N LEU A 2 -21.03 5.08 -13.21
CA LEU A 2 -20.80 3.63 -13.34
C LEU A 2 -21.43 2.77 -12.23
N LEU A 3 -22.69 2.46 -12.50
CA LEU A 3 -23.44 1.29 -12.09
C LEU A 3 -22.56 0.06 -12.27
N ARG A 4 -21.88 -0.32 -11.21
CA ARG A 4 -20.98 -1.46 -11.20
C ARG A 4 -21.50 -2.33 -10.12
N THR A 5 -22.12 -3.45 -10.43
CA THR A 5 -22.16 -4.60 -9.54
C THR A 5 -20.90 -5.40 -9.88
N LEU A 6 -19.87 -5.29 -9.04
CA LEU A 6 -18.72 -6.19 -9.15
C LEU A 6 -19.00 -7.39 -8.24
N PRO A 7 -19.29 -8.59 -8.78
CA PRO A 7 -19.37 -9.76 -7.95
C PRO A 7 -17.95 -10.18 -7.58
N ILE A 8 -17.58 -10.10 -6.30
CA ILE A 8 -16.37 -10.77 -5.83
C ILE A 8 -16.75 -12.25 -5.66
N THR A 9 -16.17 -13.11 -6.48
CA THR A 9 -16.40 -14.56 -6.45
C THR A 9 -15.20 -15.28 -5.85
N SER A 10 -15.40 -16.13 -4.85
CA SER A 10 -14.32 -16.97 -4.32
C SER A 10 -14.25 -18.29 -5.11
N LEU A 11 -13.08 -18.60 -5.68
CA LEU A 11 -12.71 -19.89 -6.26
C LEU A 11 -11.77 -20.61 -5.28
N ARG A 12 -12.12 -21.85 -4.91
CA ARG A 12 -11.22 -22.75 -4.17
C ARG A 12 -10.67 -23.79 -5.15
N SER A 13 -9.38 -23.70 -5.47
CA SER A 13 -8.63 -24.85 -6.00
C SER A 13 -7.65 -25.31 -4.91
N ARG A 14 -7.36 -26.61 -4.86
CA ARG A 14 -6.60 -27.33 -3.80
C ARG A 14 -5.45 -26.48 -3.19
N ASP A 15 -5.73 -25.78 -2.09
CA ASP A 15 -4.81 -24.97 -1.26
C ASP A 15 -4.65 -23.46 -1.57
N LYS A 16 -5.45 -22.84 -2.45
CA LYS A 16 -5.51 -21.37 -2.57
C LYS A 16 -6.94 -20.85 -2.69
N LEU A 17 -7.30 -19.87 -1.86
CA LEU A 17 -8.48 -19.03 -2.08
C LEU A 17 -8.11 -17.99 -3.16
N GLN A 18 -8.83 -18.00 -4.28
CA GLN A 18 -8.71 -16.98 -5.32
C GLN A 18 -10.00 -16.16 -5.33
N TYR A 19 -9.89 -14.84 -5.29
CA TYR A 19 -11.02 -13.96 -5.53
C TYR A 19 -10.98 -13.50 -6.98
N LEU A 20 -12.08 -13.68 -7.68
CA LEU A 20 -12.25 -13.24 -9.06
C LEU A 20 -13.28 -12.12 -9.06
N MET A 21 -12.85 -10.94 -9.50
CA MET A 21 -13.72 -9.85 -9.92
C MET A 21 -13.87 -9.97 -11.45
N PRO A 22 -14.96 -10.58 -11.96
CA PRO A 22 -15.21 -10.61 -13.38
C PRO A 22 -15.51 -9.20 -13.90
N PRO A 23 -15.31 -8.96 -15.21
CA PRO A 23 -15.67 -7.69 -15.83
C PRO A 23 -17.16 -7.39 -15.68
N ILE A 24 -17.48 -6.10 -15.74
CA ILE A 24 -18.77 -5.47 -15.45
C ILE A 24 -19.93 -6.29 -16.05
N LEU A 25 -20.84 -6.73 -15.18
CA LEU A 25 -22.12 -7.32 -15.59
C LEU A 25 -23.19 -6.25 -15.55
N GLN A 26 -23.86 -6.03 -16.68
CA GLN A 26 -25.04 -5.16 -16.79
C GLN A 26 -26.29 -6.02 -16.57
N GLY A 27 -27.15 -5.64 -15.60
CA GLY A 27 -28.41 -6.32 -15.32
C GLY A 27 -28.66 -6.55 -13.83
N ARG A 28 -29.77 -7.21 -13.49
CA ARG A 28 -30.09 -7.57 -12.09
C ARG A 28 -28.98 -8.41 -11.46
N GLY A 29 -28.86 -8.40 -10.12
CA GLY A 29 -27.97 -9.31 -9.39
C GLY A 29 -28.17 -10.78 -9.80
N GLU A 30 -29.42 -11.20 -10.04
CA GLU A 30 -29.77 -12.55 -10.53
C GLU A 30 -29.34 -12.85 -11.98
N GLU A 31 -29.51 -11.89 -12.90
CA GLU A 31 -29.07 -12.05 -14.30
C GLU A 31 -27.55 -12.11 -14.39
N SER A 32 -26.86 -11.32 -13.55
CA SER A 32 -25.41 -11.34 -13.41
C SER A 32 -24.89 -12.69 -12.88
N LEU A 33 -25.60 -13.31 -11.94
CA LEU A 33 -25.27 -14.66 -11.44
C LEU A 33 -25.35 -15.72 -12.54
N SER A 34 -26.30 -15.58 -13.47
CA SER A 34 -26.48 -16.52 -14.59
C SER A 34 -25.34 -16.48 -15.62
N ALA A 35 -24.64 -15.35 -15.71
CA ALA A 35 -23.49 -15.15 -16.61
C ALA A 35 -22.16 -15.69 -16.04
N LEU A 36 -22.12 -16.08 -14.77
CA LEU A 36 -20.92 -16.65 -14.14
C LEU A 36 -20.69 -18.10 -14.61
N PRO A 37 -19.43 -18.51 -14.88
CA PRO A 37 -19.14 -19.87 -15.33
C PRO A 37 -19.65 -20.92 -14.34
N ARG A 38 -20.54 -21.82 -14.79
CA ARG A 38 -21.06 -22.94 -13.96
C ARG A 38 -20.01 -24.02 -13.64
N ARG A 39 -18.77 -23.90 -14.14
CA ARG A 39 -17.71 -24.89 -13.94
C ARG A 39 -16.95 -24.61 -12.64
N GLY A 40 -17.32 -25.35 -11.58
CA GLY A 40 -16.47 -25.61 -10.42
C GLY A 40 -16.40 -24.49 -9.36
N ALA A 41 -17.14 -24.68 -8.26
CA ALA A 41 -16.85 -24.11 -6.94
C ALA A 41 -16.90 -22.57 -6.74
N ILE A 42 -17.72 -21.82 -7.47
CA ILE A 42 -18.15 -20.48 -7.00
C ILE A 42 -19.17 -20.70 -5.87
N ARG A 43 -18.81 -20.38 -4.62
CA ARG A 43 -19.65 -20.66 -3.44
C ARG A 43 -20.35 -19.44 -2.85
N GLN A 44 -19.81 -18.25 -3.04
CA GLN A 44 -20.36 -17.01 -2.47
C GLN A 44 -20.08 -15.84 -3.41
N VAL A 45 -21.05 -14.92 -3.48
CA VAL A 45 -21.00 -13.72 -4.32
C VAL A 45 -21.31 -12.52 -3.44
N PHE A 46 -20.44 -11.52 -3.50
CA PHE A 46 -20.61 -10.25 -2.80
C PHE A 46 -20.65 -9.13 -3.83
N PHE A 47 -21.75 -8.37 -3.87
CA PHE A 47 -21.94 -7.28 -4.81
C PHE A 47 -21.50 -5.95 -4.21
N ILE A 48 -20.71 -5.18 -4.96
CA ILE A 48 -20.41 -3.78 -4.62
C ILE A 48 -21.09 -2.94 -5.67
N GLU A 49 -22.02 -2.04 -5.28
CA GLU A 49 -22.73 -1.08 -6.16
C GLU A 49 -22.32 0.36 -5.84
N SER A 50 -21.77 1.07 -6.83
CA SER A 50 -21.45 2.51 -6.71
C SER A 50 -22.57 3.35 -7.33
N VAL A 51 -23.23 4.14 -6.49
CA VAL A 51 -24.34 5.03 -6.86
C VAL A 51 -23.88 6.47 -6.68
N CYS A 52 -23.91 7.26 -7.75
CA CYS A 52 -23.61 8.68 -7.65
C CYS A 52 -24.56 9.44 -8.56
N ASP A 53 -25.34 10.34 -7.95
CA ASP A 53 -26.34 11.23 -8.57
C ASP A 53 -25.94 12.71 -8.49
N ASP A 54 -24.87 13.02 -7.76
CA ASP A 54 -24.22 14.34 -7.75
C ASP A 54 -23.55 14.64 -9.11
N LEU A 55 -24.01 15.70 -9.77
CA LEU A 55 -23.53 16.10 -11.10
C LEU A 55 -22.09 16.60 -11.08
N GLU A 56 -21.68 17.35 -10.07
CA GLU A 56 -20.32 17.91 -9.98
C GLU A 56 -19.30 16.77 -9.86
N ILE A 57 -19.59 15.78 -9.02
CA ILE A 57 -18.77 14.58 -8.88
C ILE A 57 -18.73 13.77 -10.18
N ILE A 58 -19.86 13.64 -10.88
CA ILE A 58 -19.91 12.92 -12.16
C ILE A 58 -19.03 13.62 -13.20
N GLU A 59 -19.17 14.94 -13.34
CA GLU A 59 -18.38 15.74 -14.29
C GLU A 59 -16.89 15.63 -13.98
N GLU A 60 -16.48 15.83 -12.72
CA GLU A 60 -15.07 15.73 -12.32
C GLU A 60 -14.48 14.36 -12.64
N ASN A 61 -15.20 13.28 -12.35
CA ASN A 61 -14.74 11.92 -12.65
C ASN A 61 -14.63 11.66 -14.18
N ILE A 62 -15.52 12.23 -15.00
CA ILE A 62 -15.43 12.14 -16.46
C ILE A 62 -14.17 12.86 -16.93
N MET A 63 -13.96 14.09 -16.45
CA MET A 63 -12.82 14.92 -16.82
C MET A 63 -11.49 14.28 -16.42
N GLN A 64 -11.40 13.69 -15.23
CA GLN A 64 -10.15 13.11 -14.72
C GLN A 64 -9.79 11.75 -15.37
N VAL A 65 -10.78 10.92 -15.69
CA VAL A 65 -10.53 9.50 -15.99
C VAL A 65 -10.99 9.09 -17.39
N LYS A 66 -12.06 9.69 -17.90
CA LYS A 66 -12.70 9.23 -19.14
C LYS A 66 -12.19 9.95 -20.38
N LEU A 67 -11.79 11.21 -20.24
CA LEU A 67 -11.19 11.94 -21.34
C LEU A 67 -9.78 11.44 -21.71
N SER A 68 -9.10 10.77 -20.80
CA SER A 68 -7.83 10.07 -21.09
C SER A 68 -8.03 8.66 -21.69
N SER A 69 -9.28 8.25 -21.97
CA SER A 69 -9.59 6.95 -22.57
C SER A 69 -9.29 6.96 -24.07
N PRO A 70 -8.86 5.84 -24.67
CA PRO A 70 -8.70 5.72 -26.13
C PRO A 70 -9.93 6.14 -26.93
N ASP A 71 -11.13 5.90 -26.39
CA ASP A 71 -12.42 6.31 -26.98
C ASP A 71 -12.54 7.81 -27.30
N TYR A 72 -11.78 8.69 -26.63
CA TYR A 72 -11.90 10.15 -26.73
C TYR A 72 -10.60 10.86 -27.14
N GLU A 73 -9.60 10.13 -27.67
CA GLU A 73 -8.25 10.65 -27.97
C GLU A 73 -8.24 11.88 -28.91
N ASN A 74 -9.23 11.98 -29.81
CA ASN A 74 -9.35 13.07 -30.79
C ASN A 74 -10.58 13.98 -30.56
N TYR A 75 -11.29 13.84 -29.45
CA TYR A 75 -12.45 14.66 -29.15
C TYR A 75 -12.03 15.96 -28.45
N ASP A 76 -12.78 17.04 -28.66
CA ASP A 76 -12.73 18.17 -27.74
C ASP A 76 -13.29 17.75 -26.37
N LYS A 77 -12.77 18.33 -25.29
CA LYS A 77 -13.14 17.95 -23.92
C LYS A 77 -14.63 18.18 -23.62
N GLU A 78 -15.19 19.27 -24.15
CA GLU A 78 -16.60 19.61 -23.94
C GLU A 78 -17.50 18.67 -24.75
N GLU A 79 -17.11 18.34 -25.99
CA GLU A 79 -17.81 17.38 -26.84
C GLU A 79 -17.80 15.97 -26.24
N ALA A 80 -16.65 15.52 -25.73
CA ALA A 80 -16.52 14.23 -25.07
C ALA A 80 -17.36 14.13 -23.78
N LEU A 81 -17.43 15.21 -22.99
CA LEU A 81 -18.30 15.27 -21.82
C LEU A 81 -19.77 15.10 -22.21
N VAL A 82 -20.23 15.84 -23.22
CA VAL A 82 -21.62 15.77 -23.72
C VAL A 82 -21.95 14.36 -24.25
N ASP A 83 -21.06 13.74 -25.01
CA ASP A 83 -21.23 12.38 -25.50
C ASP A 83 -21.30 11.36 -24.34
N PHE A 84 -20.39 11.48 -23.38
CA PHE A 84 -20.36 10.57 -22.23
C PHE A 84 -21.62 10.70 -21.37
N LEU A 85 -22.14 11.90 -21.17
CA LEU A 85 -23.41 12.14 -20.48
C LEU A 85 -24.59 11.46 -21.21
N LYS A 86 -24.65 11.55 -22.54
CA LYS A 86 -25.66 10.82 -23.34
C LYS A 86 -25.52 9.31 -23.15
N ARG A 87 -24.30 8.79 -23.11
CA ARG A 87 -24.04 7.37 -22.85
C ARG A 87 -24.53 6.94 -21.46
N ILE A 88 -24.35 7.79 -20.44
CA ILE A 88 -24.93 7.58 -19.11
C ILE A 88 -26.45 7.52 -19.19
N ASP A 89 -27.10 8.42 -19.92
CA ASP A 89 -28.56 8.41 -20.07
C ASP A 89 -29.07 7.15 -20.76
N CYS A 90 -28.35 6.64 -21.77
CA CYS A 90 -28.65 5.35 -22.37
C CYS A 90 -28.60 4.21 -21.34
N TYR A 91 -27.63 4.20 -20.41
CA TYR A 91 -27.56 3.20 -19.34
C TYR A 91 -28.68 3.35 -18.30
N LYS A 92 -29.16 4.57 -18.04
CA LYS A 92 -30.27 4.79 -17.10
C LYS A 92 -31.57 4.12 -17.57
N LEU A 93 -31.78 3.97 -18.88
CA LEU A 93 -33.01 3.38 -19.44
C LEU A 93 -33.23 1.91 -19.03
N SER A 94 -32.15 1.17 -18.80
CA SER A 94 -32.20 -0.26 -18.44
C SER A 94 -31.64 -0.55 -17.04
N TYR A 95 -31.22 0.47 -16.30
CA TYR A 95 -30.64 0.29 -14.98
C TYR A 95 -31.69 -0.10 -13.94
N VAL A 96 -31.43 -1.20 -13.25
CA VAL A 96 -32.19 -1.65 -12.08
C VAL A 96 -31.24 -1.69 -10.88
N PRO A 97 -31.38 -0.78 -9.90
CA PRO A 97 -30.54 -0.77 -8.70
C PRO A 97 -30.82 -2.00 -7.82
N LEU A 98 -29.83 -2.40 -7.01
CA LEU A 98 -30.08 -3.34 -5.91
C LEU A 98 -31.13 -2.77 -4.94
N ASP A 99 -32.12 -3.60 -4.59
CA ASP A 99 -33.31 -3.21 -3.83
C ASP A 99 -33.34 -3.97 -2.49
N GLU A 100 -33.54 -3.24 -1.38
CA GLU A 100 -33.48 -3.79 -0.02
C GLU A 100 -34.50 -4.90 0.24
N GLU A 101 -35.66 -4.87 -0.42
CA GLU A 101 -36.73 -5.84 -0.22
C GLU A 101 -36.63 -6.99 -1.22
N LYS A 102 -36.45 -6.68 -2.51
CA LYS A 102 -36.38 -7.70 -3.58
C LYS A 102 -35.08 -8.50 -3.50
N ASP A 103 -33.97 -7.84 -3.20
CA ASP A 103 -32.63 -8.41 -3.17
C ASP A 103 -32.15 -8.70 -1.74
N ARG A 104 -33.06 -8.75 -0.75
CA ARG A 104 -32.76 -9.00 0.67
C ARG A 104 -31.90 -10.23 0.95
N HIS A 105 -31.92 -11.21 0.03
CA HIS A 105 -31.22 -12.48 0.13
C HIS A 105 -29.78 -12.43 -0.43
N LEU A 106 -29.40 -11.33 -1.10
CA LEU A 106 -28.08 -11.12 -1.69
C LEU A 106 -27.15 -10.41 -0.70
N SER A 107 -25.87 -10.78 -0.71
CA SER A 107 -24.83 -10.06 0.05
C SER A 107 -24.29 -8.89 -0.76
N PHE A 108 -24.44 -7.66 -0.27
CA PHE A 108 -24.00 -6.49 -1.01
C PHE A 108 -23.64 -5.26 -0.17
N ILE A 109 -22.93 -4.32 -0.78
CA ILE A 109 -22.73 -2.95 -0.31
C ILE A 109 -23.08 -1.97 -1.42
N LYS A 110 -23.88 -0.95 -1.09
CA LYS A 110 -24.12 0.23 -1.93
C LYS A 110 -23.36 1.41 -1.36
N ILE A 111 -22.59 2.08 -2.20
CA ILE A 111 -21.79 3.25 -1.86
C ILE A 111 -22.42 4.45 -2.58
N PHE A 112 -22.92 5.42 -1.81
CA PHE A 112 -23.58 6.60 -2.36
C PHE A 112 -22.64 7.80 -2.38
N ASN A 113 -22.62 8.55 -3.48
CA ASN A 113 -21.89 9.80 -3.67
C ASN A 113 -20.49 9.76 -3.04
N VAL A 114 -19.68 8.82 -3.53
CA VAL A 114 -18.27 8.61 -3.13
C VAL A 114 -18.07 8.45 -1.62
N GLY A 115 -18.99 7.73 -0.98
CA GLY A 115 -18.85 7.33 0.41
C GLY A 115 -19.55 8.24 1.41
N SER A 116 -20.41 9.16 0.95
CA SER A 116 -21.25 9.97 1.85
C SER A 116 -22.26 9.14 2.65
N ARG A 117 -22.70 8.01 2.07
CA ARG A 117 -23.58 7.03 2.72
C ARG A 117 -23.30 5.64 2.21
N TYR A 118 -23.54 4.64 3.06
CA TYR A 118 -23.42 3.23 2.74
C TYR A 118 -24.72 2.49 3.10
N LEU A 119 -25.05 1.46 2.32
CA LEU A 119 -26.07 0.48 2.66
C LEU A 119 -25.47 -0.91 2.49
N VAL A 120 -25.41 -1.68 3.57
CA VAL A 120 -24.79 -3.00 3.59
C VAL A 120 -25.85 -4.03 3.90
N ASN A 121 -25.94 -5.09 3.10
CA ASN A 121 -26.90 -6.17 3.29
C ASN A 121 -26.19 -7.53 3.39
N HIS A 122 -26.65 -8.35 4.34
CA HIS A 122 -26.35 -9.79 4.46
C HIS A 122 -24.85 -10.16 4.33
N VAL A 123 -23.97 -9.55 5.14
CA VAL A 123 -22.54 -9.93 5.22
C VAL A 123 -22.40 -11.34 5.79
N GLN A 124 -21.86 -12.28 5.01
CA GLN A 124 -21.87 -13.71 5.32
C GLN A 124 -20.63 -14.22 6.05
N ASP A 125 -19.48 -13.61 5.81
CA ASP A 125 -18.20 -14.14 6.28
C ASP A 125 -17.17 -13.05 6.60
N HIS A 126 -16.00 -13.49 7.05
CA HIS A 126 -14.92 -12.60 7.46
C HIS A 126 -14.42 -11.74 6.29
N ILE A 127 -14.25 -12.31 5.08
CA ILE A 127 -13.73 -11.53 3.96
C ILE A 127 -14.73 -10.46 3.50
N GLN A 128 -16.03 -10.76 3.45
CA GLN A 128 -17.04 -9.75 3.12
C GLN A 128 -17.03 -8.62 4.16
N SER A 129 -16.89 -8.94 5.45
CA SER A 129 -16.73 -7.92 6.50
C SER A 129 -15.47 -7.07 6.29
N ARG A 130 -14.36 -7.67 5.87
CA ARG A 130 -13.11 -6.96 5.56
C ARG A 130 -13.24 -6.06 4.34
N ILE A 131 -13.94 -6.51 3.29
CA ILE A 131 -14.23 -5.73 2.09
C ILE A 131 -15.08 -4.50 2.46
N VAL A 132 -16.16 -4.70 3.23
CA VAL A 132 -17.01 -3.60 3.71
C VAL A 132 -16.19 -2.60 4.51
N TYR A 133 -15.40 -3.08 5.48
CA TYR A 133 -14.56 -2.22 6.30
C TYR A 133 -13.57 -1.39 5.45
N TYR A 134 -12.91 -2.01 4.47
CA TYR A 134 -12.01 -1.31 3.56
C TYR A 134 -12.75 -0.24 2.74
N LEU A 135 -13.84 -0.61 2.07
CA LEU A 135 -14.61 0.29 1.21
C LEU A 135 -15.21 1.48 1.96
N MET A 136 -15.50 1.34 3.25
CA MET A 136 -16.01 2.41 4.09
C MET A 136 -14.94 3.40 4.55
N ASN A 137 -13.66 3.07 4.43
CA ASN A 137 -12.55 3.90 4.92
C ASN A 137 -11.70 4.52 3.80
N ILE A 138 -11.89 4.13 2.54
CA ILE A 138 -11.23 4.77 1.40
C ILE A 138 -11.97 6.04 0.97
N HIS A 139 -11.25 6.97 0.34
CA HIS A 139 -11.81 8.18 -0.26
C HIS A 139 -11.04 8.59 -1.53
N VAL A 140 -11.64 9.47 -2.34
CA VAL A 140 -11.05 9.96 -3.60
C VAL A 140 -10.43 11.35 -3.50
N THR A 141 -10.52 12.01 -2.34
CA THR A 141 -9.97 13.35 -2.13
C THR A 141 -8.50 13.41 -2.57
N PRO A 142 -8.13 14.32 -3.47
CA PRO A 142 -6.74 14.51 -3.88
C PRO A 142 -5.84 14.79 -2.68
N ARG A 143 -4.77 14.02 -2.54
CA ARG A 143 -3.86 14.07 -1.39
C ARG A 143 -2.46 13.61 -1.74
N SER A 144 -1.52 13.85 -0.84
CA SER A 144 -0.16 13.34 -0.95
C SER A 144 0.26 12.59 0.31
N ILE A 145 0.86 11.42 0.12
CA ILE A 145 1.47 10.63 1.19
C ILE A 145 2.98 10.73 1.03
N TYR A 146 3.65 11.23 2.05
CA TYR A 146 5.09 11.36 2.10
C TYR A 146 5.65 10.21 2.92
N LEU A 147 6.52 9.41 2.33
CA LEU A 147 7.23 8.34 3.01
C LEU A 147 8.71 8.72 3.12
N SER A 148 9.24 8.61 4.31
CA SER A 148 10.67 8.68 4.54
C SER A 148 11.12 7.71 5.60
N ARG A 149 12.38 7.31 5.55
CA ARG A 149 13.04 6.67 6.69
C ARG A 149 13.37 7.73 7.73
N HIS A 150 13.65 7.29 8.95
CA HIS A 150 14.45 8.08 9.88
C HIS A 150 15.75 8.56 9.22
N GLY A 151 16.34 9.62 9.77
CA GLY A 151 17.73 9.97 9.44
C GLY A 151 18.68 8.81 9.71
N GLU A 152 19.85 8.82 9.09
CA GLU A 152 20.90 7.83 9.33
C GLU A 152 21.13 7.66 10.84
N SER A 153 21.21 6.41 11.29
CA SER A 153 21.44 6.06 12.71
C SER A 153 22.85 5.54 12.95
N GLU A 154 23.27 5.50 14.20
CA GLU A 154 24.59 4.95 14.58
C GLU A 154 24.77 3.50 14.12
N LEU A 155 23.76 2.64 14.25
CA LEU A 155 23.83 1.27 13.73
C LEU A 155 23.86 1.21 12.21
N ASN A 156 23.32 2.20 11.50
CA ASN A 156 23.47 2.23 10.04
C ASN A 156 24.92 2.44 9.64
N LEU A 157 25.66 3.35 10.31
CA LEU A 157 27.08 3.57 10.04
C LEU A 157 27.89 2.29 10.18
N LEU A 158 27.56 1.48 11.18
CA LEU A 158 28.21 0.21 11.50
C LEU A 158 27.70 -0.98 10.68
N GLY A 159 26.79 -0.78 9.73
CA GLY A 159 26.22 -1.89 8.93
C GLY A 159 25.37 -2.88 9.73
N ARG A 160 24.92 -2.52 10.94
CA ARG A 160 24.14 -3.37 11.84
C ARG A 160 22.64 -3.21 11.59
N ILE A 161 21.91 -4.32 11.61
CA ILE A 161 20.45 -4.35 11.41
C ILE A 161 19.70 -4.26 12.75
N GLY A 162 18.45 -3.78 12.73
CA GLY A 162 17.60 -3.74 13.94
C GLY A 162 18.04 -2.69 14.96
N GLY A 163 17.87 -3.02 16.24
CA GLY A 163 18.21 -2.22 17.41
C GLY A 163 17.36 -0.96 17.58
N ASP A 164 17.73 -0.16 18.59
CA ASP A 164 17.10 1.14 18.87
C ASP A 164 18.12 2.30 19.02
N SER A 165 19.16 2.28 18.19
CA SER A 165 20.13 3.37 18.18
C SER A 165 19.52 4.70 17.75
N GLY A 166 20.07 5.80 18.27
CA GLY A 166 19.72 7.16 17.85
C GLY A 166 20.31 7.55 16.48
N LEU A 167 20.00 8.77 16.07
CA LEU A 167 20.52 9.38 14.85
C LEU A 167 22.03 9.65 14.92
N SER A 168 22.71 9.45 13.80
CA SER A 168 24.08 9.90 13.57
C SER A 168 24.14 11.43 13.40
N SER A 169 25.36 11.97 13.32
CA SER A 169 25.56 13.39 12.99
C SER A 169 24.93 13.78 11.64
N GLN A 170 24.96 12.88 10.64
CA GLN A 170 24.30 13.10 9.35
C GLN A 170 22.79 12.93 9.45
N GLY A 171 22.30 11.97 10.25
CA GLY A 171 20.88 11.80 10.52
C GLY A 171 20.25 13.04 11.16
N LEU A 172 20.95 13.70 12.09
CA LEU A 172 20.51 14.97 12.69
C LEU A 172 20.45 16.12 11.66
N LYS A 173 21.39 16.18 10.71
CA LYS A 173 21.34 17.16 9.60
C LYS A 173 20.16 16.87 8.68
N TYR A 174 19.92 15.60 8.37
CA TYR A 174 18.77 15.18 7.57
C TYR A 174 17.45 15.55 8.23
N ALA A 175 17.30 15.32 9.53
CA ALA A 175 16.06 15.66 10.25
C ALA A 175 15.71 17.16 10.11
N LYS A 176 16.71 18.05 10.16
CA LYS A 176 16.53 19.48 9.90
C LYS A 176 16.18 19.77 8.44
N ALA A 177 16.88 19.16 7.49
CA ALA A 177 16.59 19.31 6.07
C ALA A 177 15.17 18.81 5.70
N LEU A 178 14.71 17.73 6.35
CA LEU A 178 13.33 17.23 6.21
C LEU A 178 12.32 18.25 6.72
N ALA A 179 12.57 18.87 7.87
CA ALA A 179 11.72 19.92 8.42
C ALA A 179 11.61 21.13 7.48
N GLU A 180 12.74 21.56 6.91
CA GLU A 180 12.78 22.64 5.91
C GLU A 180 12.04 22.26 4.62
N PHE A 181 12.25 21.04 4.11
CA PHE A 181 11.56 20.51 2.94
C PHE A 181 10.04 20.52 3.14
N ILE A 182 9.56 19.91 4.23
CA ILE A 182 8.11 19.81 4.53
C ILE A 182 7.48 21.19 4.70
N ARG A 183 8.17 22.12 5.37
CA ARG A 183 7.70 23.52 5.49
C ARG A 183 7.62 24.20 4.14
N GLY A 184 8.61 23.99 3.28
CA GLY A 184 8.64 24.53 1.91
C GLY A 184 7.50 24.02 1.03
N GLN A 185 6.99 22.80 1.28
CA GLN A 185 5.85 22.25 0.54
C GLN A 185 4.50 22.94 0.90
N SER A 186 4.42 23.67 2.02
CA SER A 186 3.20 24.38 2.47
C SER A 186 1.95 23.48 2.50
N ILE A 187 2.11 22.25 3.00
CA ILE A 187 1.07 21.22 2.99
C ILE A 187 0.01 21.54 4.04
N LYS A 188 -1.25 21.62 3.62
CA LYS A 188 -2.39 21.85 4.51
C LYS A 188 -2.72 20.60 5.31
N ASP A 189 -3.01 20.78 6.60
CA ASP A 189 -3.50 19.74 7.52
C ASP A 189 -2.63 18.46 7.54
N LEU A 190 -1.32 18.61 7.37
CA LEU A 190 -0.37 17.50 7.35
C LEU A 190 -0.32 16.78 8.70
N LYS A 191 -0.62 15.48 8.69
CA LYS A 191 -0.34 14.59 9.83
C LYS A 191 1.06 14.01 9.73
N VAL A 192 1.72 13.84 10.88
CA VAL A 192 3.06 13.24 10.96
C VAL A 192 3.01 12.01 11.84
N TRP A 193 3.49 10.88 11.32
CA TRP A 193 3.58 9.63 12.05
C TRP A 193 5.02 9.15 12.16
N SER A 194 5.31 8.50 13.28
CA SER A 194 6.59 7.86 13.56
C SER A 194 6.38 6.48 14.18
N SER A 195 7.41 5.64 14.18
CA SER A 195 7.42 4.46 15.04
C SER A 195 7.76 4.83 16.49
N HIS A 196 7.78 3.85 17.39
CA HIS A 196 8.22 4.05 18.77
C HIS A 196 9.75 4.01 18.92
N MET A 197 10.50 3.82 17.83
CA MET A 197 11.95 3.74 17.86
C MET A 197 12.59 5.12 17.90
N LYS A 198 13.66 5.26 18.69
CA LYS A 198 14.33 6.53 18.98
C LYS A 198 14.68 7.31 17.71
N ARG A 199 15.19 6.64 16.68
CA ARG A 199 15.59 7.27 15.41
C ARG A 199 14.46 7.93 14.63
N THR A 200 13.24 7.35 14.61
CA THR A 200 12.09 7.99 13.96
C THR A 200 11.56 9.14 14.79
N ILE A 201 11.52 8.98 16.12
CA ILE A 201 11.12 10.00 17.09
C ILE A 201 12.02 11.23 16.96
N GLN A 202 13.34 11.06 17.05
CA GLN A 202 14.32 12.14 16.91
C GLN A 202 14.22 12.85 15.55
N THR A 203 13.89 12.11 14.48
CA THR A 203 13.68 12.71 13.17
C THR A 203 12.39 13.55 13.16
N ALA A 204 11.31 13.04 13.75
CA ALA A 204 10.02 13.73 13.86
C ALA A 204 10.10 15.00 14.74
N GLU A 205 10.83 14.94 15.86
CA GLU A 205 11.03 16.07 16.77
C GLU A 205 11.63 17.31 16.07
N ALA A 206 12.50 17.10 15.08
CA ALA A 206 13.11 18.19 14.32
C ALA A 206 12.10 18.99 13.48
N LEU A 207 10.93 18.44 13.17
CA LEU A 207 9.89 19.15 12.41
C LEU A 207 9.23 20.25 13.23
N GLY A 208 9.24 20.16 14.57
CA GLY A 208 8.61 21.14 15.44
C GLY A 208 7.07 21.17 15.35
N VAL A 209 6.44 20.08 14.90
CA VAL A 209 4.99 19.91 14.83
C VAL A 209 4.55 18.68 15.63
N PRO A 210 3.28 18.60 16.06
CA PRO A 210 2.76 17.39 16.69
C PRO A 210 2.88 16.18 15.76
N TYR A 211 3.23 15.03 16.32
CA TYR A 211 3.30 13.77 15.60
C TYR A 211 2.72 12.64 16.46
N GLU A 212 2.24 11.59 15.81
CA GLU A 212 1.71 10.40 16.46
C GLU A 212 2.71 9.25 16.37
N GLN A 213 2.84 8.49 17.45
CA GLN A 213 3.71 7.32 17.52
C GLN A 213 2.86 6.06 17.36
N TRP A 214 3.27 5.21 16.42
CA TRP A 214 2.57 3.96 16.11
C TRP A 214 3.54 2.80 16.29
N LYS A 215 3.32 1.95 17.31
CA LYS A 215 4.15 0.76 17.52
C LYS A 215 4.16 -0.19 16.31
N ALA A 216 3.05 -0.23 15.56
CA ALA A 216 2.94 -0.98 14.32
C ALA A 216 3.91 -0.51 13.22
N LEU A 217 4.46 0.70 13.32
CA LEU A 217 5.50 1.22 12.42
C LEU A 217 6.92 0.87 12.84
N ASN A 218 7.15 0.15 13.94
CA ASN A 218 8.51 -0.28 14.32
C ASN A 218 9.14 -1.13 13.20
N GLU A 219 10.47 -1.06 13.07
CA GLU A 219 11.21 -1.85 12.08
C GLU A 219 10.92 -3.36 12.25
N ILE A 220 11.12 -4.12 11.17
CA ILE A 220 11.06 -5.59 11.21
C ILE A 220 11.98 -6.13 12.30
N ASP A 221 11.47 -7.04 13.14
CA ASP A 221 12.25 -7.71 14.17
C ASP A 221 13.16 -8.77 13.55
N ALA A 222 14.48 -8.63 13.70
CA ALA A 222 15.46 -9.61 13.23
C ALA A 222 15.69 -10.76 14.24
N GLY A 223 15.00 -10.77 15.38
CA GLY A 223 15.06 -11.83 16.38
C GLY A 223 16.47 -12.01 16.95
N VAL A 224 17.01 -13.23 16.84
CA VAL A 224 18.38 -13.53 17.29
C VAL A 224 19.47 -12.77 16.52
N CYS A 225 19.13 -12.18 15.37
CA CYS A 225 20.04 -11.40 14.54
C CYS A 225 19.92 -9.88 14.74
N GLU A 226 19.19 -9.42 15.75
CA GLU A 226 19.15 -8.01 16.14
C GLU A 226 20.56 -7.47 16.45
N GLU A 227 20.82 -6.24 16.01
CA GLU A 227 22.08 -5.52 16.17
C GLU A 227 23.31 -6.16 15.52
N MET A 228 23.14 -7.20 14.68
CA MET A 228 24.25 -7.86 13.97
C MET A 228 24.56 -7.23 12.60
N MET A 229 25.82 -7.32 12.18
CA MET A 229 26.24 -7.11 10.79
C MET A 229 25.93 -8.36 9.93
N TYR A 230 25.84 -8.23 8.61
CA TYR A 230 25.61 -9.39 7.74
C TYR A 230 26.74 -10.42 7.82
N GLU A 231 27.97 -9.96 8.04
CA GLU A 231 29.18 -10.74 8.29
C GLU A 231 29.00 -11.62 9.53
N GLU A 232 28.50 -11.03 10.62
CA GLU A 232 28.24 -11.74 11.88
C GLU A 232 27.11 -12.76 11.72
N ILE A 233 26.06 -12.41 10.98
CA ILE A 233 24.95 -13.32 10.68
C ILE A 233 25.45 -14.51 9.84
N GLN A 234 26.24 -14.26 8.78
CA GLN A 234 26.82 -15.35 7.97
C GLN A 234 27.78 -16.22 8.78
N ALA A 235 28.52 -15.66 9.74
CA ALA A 235 29.44 -16.43 10.58
C ALA A 235 28.72 -17.30 11.61
N THR A 236 27.61 -16.82 12.19
CA THR A 236 26.92 -17.47 13.31
C THR A 236 25.68 -18.25 12.91
N HIS A 237 24.99 -17.84 11.85
CA HIS A 237 23.73 -18.42 11.34
C HIS A 237 23.75 -18.57 9.80
N PRO A 238 24.75 -19.25 9.20
CA PRO A 238 24.92 -19.32 7.74
C PRO A 238 23.73 -19.95 7.01
N GLU A 239 23.14 -21.01 7.58
CA GLU A 239 21.98 -21.70 6.99
C GLU A 239 20.76 -20.77 6.94
N GLU A 240 20.48 -20.07 8.04
CA GLU A 240 19.36 -19.14 8.14
C GLU A 240 19.53 -17.95 7.20
N PHE A 241 20.76 -17.46 7.04
CA PHE A 241 21.06 -16.39 6.08
C PHE A 241 20.80 -16.82 4.64
N ALA A 242 21.17 -18.05 4.27
CA ALA A 242 20.90 -18.60 2.95
C ALA A 242 19.41 -18.85 2.71
N LEU A 243 18.70 -19.44 3.68
CA LEU A 243 17.26 -19.67 3.60
C LEU A 243 16.47 -18.36 3.47
N ARG A 244 16.89 -17.31 4.18
CA ARG A 244 16.30 -15.98 4.03
C ARG A 244 16.56 -15.36 2.67
N ASP A 245 17.70 -15.62 2.04
CA ASP A 245 17.96 -15.17 0.66
C ASP A 245 17.18 -16.00 -0.39
N GLN A 246 16.73 -17.21 -0.04
CA GLN A 246 15.88 -18.05 -0.91
C GLN A 246 14.43 -17.54 -0.96
N ASP A 247 13.82 -17.27 0.20
CA ASP A 247 12.48 -16.67 0.31
C ASP A 247 12.47 -15.57 1.38
N LYS A 248 12.93 -14.38 0.99
CA LYS A 248 13.01 -13.22 1.88
C LYS A 248 11.64 -12.72 2.34
N TYR A 249 10.58 -13.05 1.61
CA TYR A 249 9.23 -12.61 1.95
C TYR A 249 8.68 -13.40 3.15
N ARG A 250 8.81 -14.75 3.11
CA ARG A 250 8.20 -15.65 4.11
C ARG A 250 9.14 -16.05 5.24
N TYR A 251 10.45 -16.07 4.98
CA TYR A 251 11.39 -16.58 5.96
C TYR A 251 11.54 -15.62 7.16
N ARG A 252 11.53 -16.19 8.37
CA ARG A 252 11.75 -15.50 9.65
C ARG A 252 13.12 -15.89 10.18
N TYR A 253 13.94 -14.92 10.58
CA TYR A 253 15.05 -15.28 11.47
C TYR A 253 14.48 -15.86 12.78
N PRO A 254 15.23 -16.73 13.49
CA PRO A 254 14.75 -17.29 14.75
C PRO A 254 14.31 -16.20 15.72
N LYS A 255 13.08 -16.32 16.24
CA LYS A 255 12.41 -15.33 17.12
C LYS A 255 12.17 -13.94 16.51
N GLY A 256 12.33 -13.78 15.19
CA GLY A 256 12.04 -12.54 14.47
C GLY A 256 10.77 -12.61 13.63
N GLU A 257 10.59 -11.60 12.80
CA GLU A 257 9.49 -11.44 11.83
C GLU A 257 9.95 -11.73 10.39
N SER A 258 9.01 -12.16 9.56
CA SER A 258 9.15 -12.15 8.10
C SER A 258 8.55 -10.87 7.51
N TYR A 259 8.77 -10.62 6.23
CA TYR A 259 8.05 -9.54 5.54
C TYR A 259 6.55 -9.82 5.47
N GLU A 260 6.13 -11.09 5.42
CA GLU A 260 4.73 -11.49 5.51
C GLU A 260 4.10 -11.10 6.86
N ASP A 261 4.79 -11.33 7.99
CA ASP A 261 4.32 -10.87 9.31
C ASP A 261 4.21 -9.34 9.35
N LEU A 262 5.21 -8.66 8.81
CA LEU A 262 5.25 -7.21 8.77
C LEU A 262 4.08 -6.63 7.95
N VAL A 263 3.73 -7.25 6.82
CA VAL A 263 2.55 -6.86 6.02
C VAL A 263 1.27 -6.99 6.84
N HIS A 264 1.10 -8.11 7.56
CA HIS A 264 -0.06 -8.27 8.46
C HIS A 264 -0.07 -7.25 9.61
N ARG A 265 1.09 -6.95 10.20
CA ARG A 265 1.23 -5.95 11.26
C ARG A 265 0.92 -4.53 10.79
N LEU A 266 1.24 -4.22 9.54
CA LEU A 266 1.01 -2.89 8.94
C LEU A 266 -0.41 -2.69 8.41
N GLU A 267 -1.25 -3.72 8.43
CA GLU A 267 -2.63 -3.63 7.95
C GLU A 267 -3.41 -2.46 8.58
N PRO A 268 -3.38 -2.22 9.92
CA PRO A 268 -4.07 -1.07 10.51
C PRO A 268 -3.49 0.28 10.07
N VAL A 269 -2.18 0.33 9.81
CA VAL A 269 -1.50 1.54 9.31
C VAL A 269 -1.97 1.84 7.89
N ILE A 270 -2.08 0.83 7.03
CA ILE A 270 -2.58 0.98 5.66
C ILE A 270 -4.02 1.48 5.66
N MET A 271 -4.88 0.92 6.51
CA MET A 271 -6.27 1.38 6.63
C MET A 271 -6.36 2.84 7.08
N GLU A 272 -5.54 3.23 8.06
CA GLU A 272 -5.51 4.62 8.50
C GLU A 272 -4.91 5.53 7.43
N LEU A 273 -3.87 5.09 6.70
CA LEU A 273 -3.36 5.84 5.56
C LEU A 273 -4.46 6.07 4.55
N GLU A 274 -5.25 5.05 4.20
CA GLU A 274 -6.36 5.19 3.24
C GLU A 274 -7.43 6.20 3.67
N ARG A 275 -7.60 6.40 4.99
CA ARG A 275 -8.56 7.32 5.58
C ARG A 275 -8.09 8.77 5.68
N GLN A 276 -6.78 8.98 5.70
CA GLN A 276 -6.20 10.31 5.91
C GLN A 276 -5.98 11.08 4.61
N GLU A 277 -5.97 12.40 4.66
CA GLU A 277 -5.54 13.22 3.52
C GLU A 277 -4.01 13.27 3.41
N ASN A 278 -3.39 14.38 3.83
CA ASN A 278 -1.96 14.56 3.74
C ASN A 278 -1.26 13.96 4.96
N VAL A 279 -0.36 13.00 4.73
CA VAL A 279 0.37 12.31 5.80
C VAL A 279 1.85 12.21 5.46
N LEU A 280 2.72 12.48 6.43
CA LEU A 280 4.13 12.13 6.42
C LEU A 280 4.35 10.95 7.38
N VAL A 281 4.92 9.86 6.86
CA VAL A 281 5.31 8.69 7.66
C VAL A 281 6.84 8.61 7.71
N ILE A 282 7.40 8.80 8.91
CA ILE A 282 8.82 8.63 9.20
C ILE A 282 9.01 7.23 9.81
N CYS A 283 9.54 6.30 9.02
CA CYS A 283 9.61 4.89 9.37
C CYS A 283 10.99 4.29 9.08
N HIS A 284 11.04 3.05 8.61
CA HIS A 284 12.26 2.26 8.48
C HIS A 284 12.34 1.55 7.13
N GLN A 285 13.43 0.82 6.86
CA GLN A 285 13.66 0.26 5.54
C GLN A 285 12.64 -0.84 5.22
N ALA A 286 12.40 -1.82 6.10
CA ALA A 286 11.46 -2.89 5.79
C ALA A 286 10.00 -2.39 5.79
N VAL A 287 9.66 -1.52 6.75
CA VAL A 287 8.33 -0.89 6.85
C VAL A 287 8.01 -0.08 5.59
N MET A 288 8.91 0.80 5.15
CA MET A 288 8.71 1.64 3.97
C MET A 288 8.56 0.80 2.69
N ARG A 289 9.24 -0.34 2.58
CA ARG A 289 9.06 -1.28 1.47
C ARG A 289 7.64 -1.84 1.42
N CYS A 290 7.09 -2.26 2.55
CA CYS A 290 5.71 -2.76 2.61
C CYS A 290 4.71 -1.68 2.21
N LEU A 291 4.86 -0.45 2.73
CA LEU A 291 3.98 0.66 2.38
C LEU A 291 4.08 1.01 0.89
N LEU A 292 5.29 1.07 0.32
CA LEU A 292 5.47 1.29 -1.11
C LEU A 292 4.89 0.18 -1.96
N ALA A 293 5.07 -1.09 -1.55
CA ALA A 293 4.54 -2.22 -2.29
C ALA A 293 3.01 -2.18 -2.36
N TYR A 294 2.35 -1.74 -1.30
CA TYR A 294 0.91 -1.53 -1.28
C TYR A 294 0.47 -0.46 -2.29
N PHE A 295 1.03 0.76 -2.23
CA PHE A 295 0.60 1.85 -3.11
C PHE A 295 1.05 1.70 -4.57
N LEU A 296 2.10 0.92 -4.82
CA LEU A 296 2.67 0.70 -6.16
C LEU A 296 2.36 -0.67 -6.75
N ASP A 297 1.45 -1.41 -6.12
CA ASP A 297 1.00 -2.74 -6.53
C ASP A 297 2.18 -3.68 -6.86
N LYS A 298 3.12 -3.80 -5.91
CA LYS A 298 4.31 -4.65 -6.06
C LYS A 298 4.06 -6.03 -5.50
N SER A 299 4.61 -7.02 -6.20
CA SER A 299 4.48 -8.43 -5.82
C SER A 299 5.20 -8.72 -4.49
N ALA A 300 4.80 -9.82 -3.84
CA ALA A 300 5.47 -10.33 -2.64
C ALA A 300 6.96 -10.65 -2.88
N ASP A 301 7.33 -10.99 -4.12
CA ASP A 301 8.71 -11.30 -4.49
C ASP A 301 9.56 -10.01 -4.63
N ASP A 302 8.96 -8.93 -5.12
CA ASP A 302 9.65 -7.64 -5.31
C ASP A 302 9.74 -6.82 -4.01
N LEU A 303 8.71 -6.91 -3.15
CA LEU A 303 8.54 -6.09 -1.94
C LEU A 303 9.80 -6.07 -1.05
N PRO A 304 10.43 -7.20 -0.68
CA PRO A 304 11.62 -7.22 0.18
C PRO A 304 12.88 -6.58 -0.43
N TYR A 305 12.82 -6.20 -1.72
CA TYR A 305 13.93 -5.66 -2.50
C TYR A 305 13.64 -4.27 -3.07
N LEU A 306 12.52 -3.63 -2.73
CA LEU A 306 12.30 -2.23 -3.09
C LEU A 306 13.40 -1.33 -2.50
N LYS A 307 13.82 -0.32 -3.27
CA LYS A 307 14.86 0.63 -2.86
C LYS A 307 14.24 1.77 -2.06
N CYS A 308 14.61 1.85 -0.78
CA CYS A 308 14.20 2.90 0.15
C CYS A 308 15.47 3.55 0.73
N PRO A 309 16.18 4.39 -0.06
CA PRO A 309 17.43 5.00 0.38
C PRO A 309 17.22 5.89 1.60
N LEU A 310 18.26 6.02 2.44
CA LEU A 310 18.28 7.03 3.49
C LEU A 310 18.21 8.44 2.87
N HIS A 311 17.77 9.39 3.68
CA HIS A 311 17.78 10.82 3.39
C HIS A 311 17.02 11.24 2.11
N THR A 312 16.05 10.41 1.72
CA THR A 312 15.23 10.60 0.52
C THR A 312 13.76 10.53 0.91
N VAL A 313 13.00 11.54 0.51
CA VAL A 313 11.54 11.56 0.70
C VAL A 313 10.88 11.06 -0.57
N LEU A 314 9.97 10.10 -0.46
CA LEU A 314 9.10 9.69 -1.55
C LEU A 314 7.73 10.32 -1.37
N LYS A 315 7.30 11.14 -2.33
CA LYS A 315 5.94 11.66 -2.40
C LYS A 315 5.11 10.76 -3.28
N LEU A 316 4.07 10.19 -2.70
CA LEU A 316 3.06 9.38 -3.36
C LEU A 316 1.83 10.24 -3.61
N THR A 317 1.35 10.27 -4.86
CA THR A 317 0.09 10.91 -5.23
C THR A 317 -0.83 9.85 -5.82
N PRO A 318 -1.80 9.33 -5.05
CA PRO A 318 -2.79 8.38 -5.54
C PRO A 318 -3.55 8.95 -6.75
N LEU A 319 -3.76 8.11 -7.77
CA LEU A 319 -4.50 8.42 -8.99
C LEU A 319 -5.59 7.36 -9.21
N ALA A 320 -6.51 7.59 -10.14
CA ALA A 320 -7.61 6.67 -10.43
C ALA A 320 -7.16 5.23 -10.79
N TYR A 321 -5.99 5.09 -11.42
CA TYR A 321 -5.43 3.80 -11.84
C TYR A 321 -3.93 3.67 -11.49
N GLY A 322 -3.59 3.96 -10.24
CA GLY A 322 -2.24 3.74 -9.72
C GLY A 322 -1.79 4.86 -8.79
N CYS A 323 -0.49 5.03 -8.66
CA CYS A 323 0.09 6.05 -7.79
C CYS A 323 1.34 6.65 -8.45
N LYS A 324 1.38 7.98 -8.56
CA LYS A 324 2.58 8.70 -9.00
C LYS A 324 3.57 8.77 -7.84
N VAL A 325 4.85 8.51 -8.13
CA VAL A 325 5.95 8.61 -7.16
C VAL A 325 6.93 9.67 -7.60
N GLU A 326 7.26 10.58 -6.69
CA GLU A 326 8.32 11.57 -6.86
C GLU A 326 9.35 11.39 -5.75
N SER A 327 10.63 11.38 -6.11
CA SER A 327 11.75 11.13 -5.19
C SER A 327 12.53 12.41 -4.97
N PHE A 328 12.71 12.79 -3.70
CA PHE A 328 13.40 14.01 -3.28
C PHE A 328 14.58 13.65 -2.37
N TYR A 329 15.78 13.61 -2.94
CA TYR A 329 17.01 13.52 -2.14
C TYR A 329 17.31 14.88 -1.50
N LEU A 330 17.47 14.92 -0.18
CA LEU A 330 17.61 16.19 0.56
C LEU A 330 19.06 16.66 0.73
N ASN A 331 19.97 16.23 -0.17
CA ASN A 331 21.37 16.66 -0.21
C ASN A 331 22.19 16.38 1.06
N ILE A 332 21.79 15.40 1.87
CA ILE A 332 22.56 14.92 3.02
C ILE A 332 23.05 13.51 2.73
N GLN A 333 24.36 13.33 2.65
CA GLN A 333 24.97 12.01 2.44
C GLN A 333 24.59 11.04 3.57
N ALA A 334 24.40 9.77 3.20
CA ALA A 334 24.18 8.65 4.10
C ALA A 334 24.83 7.39 3.52
N VAL A 335 25.10 6.42 4.40
CA VAL A 335 25.50 5.07 4.01
C VAL A 335 24.40 4.37 3.21
N ASN A 336 24.82 3.43 2.35
CA ASN A 336 23.89 2.54 1.68
C ASN A 336 23.56 1.35 2.58
N THR A 337 22.28 1.09 2.82
CA THR A 337 21.81 -0.08 3.60
C THR A 337 21.09 -1.11 2.73
N HIS A 338 21.09 -0.92 1.42
CA HIS A 338 20.46 -1.82 0.47
C HIS A 338 21.41 -2.98 0.12
N ARG A 339 21.01 -4.19 0.51
CA ARG A 339 21.64 -5.44 0.08
C ARG A 339 20.77 -6.12 -0.97
N ASP A 340 21.31 -6.24 -2.18
CA ASP A 340 20.70 -7.00 -3.28
C ASP A 340 20.68 -8.50 -2.97
N ARG A 341 19.80 -9.24 -3.63
CA ARG A 341 19.81 -10.71 -3.55
C ARG A 341 21.10 -11.24 -4.18
N PRO A 342 21.93 -12.01 -3.45
CA PRO A 342 23.13 -12.57 -4.04
C PRO A 342 22.77 -13.62 -5.11
N PRO A 343 23.56 -13.73 -6.19
CA PRO A 343 23.40 -14.77 -7.21
C PRO A 343 23.34 -16.20 -6.65
N ASN A 344 24.16 -16.51 -5.63
CA ASN A 344 24.14 -17.82 -4.96
C ASN A 344 23.40 -17.74 -3.61
N VAL A 345 22.29 -18.46 -3.50
CA VAL A 345 21.47 -18.57 -2.30
C VAL A 345 21.43 -19.99 -1.72
N ASN A 346 22.28 -20.90 -2.21
CA ASN A 346 22.36 -22.26 -1.69
C ASN A 346 22.82 -22.26 -0.23
N ILE A 347 22.28 -23.17 0.58
CA ILE A 347 22.65 -23.35 1.99
C ILE A 347 24.16 -23.63 2.15
N ALA A 348 24.75 -24.39 1.23
CA ALA A 348 26.17 -24.75 1.24
C ALA A 348 27.08 -23.73 0.52
N ARG A 349 26.59 -22.52 0.23
CA ARG A 349 27.39 -21.47 -0.44
C ARG A 349 28.57 -21.03 0.41
N LYS A 350 29.62 -20.50 -0.25
CA LYS A 350 30.76 -19.92 0.47
C LYS A 350 30.41 -18.57 1.07
N THR A 351 31.11 -18.18 2.13
CA THR A 351 30.91 -16.90 2.82
C THR A 351 31.10 -15.71 1.89
N GLU A 352 32.08 -15.75 0.99
CA GLU A 352 32.34 -14.66 0.04
C GLU A 352 31.16 -14.47 -0.94
N GLU A 353 30.55 -15.57 -1.39
CA GLU A 353 29.38 -15.55 -2.28
C GLU A 353 28.12 -15.03 -1.55
N ALA A 354 27.99 -15.33 -0.25
CA ALA A 354 26.90 -14.84 0.58
C ALA A 354 26.98 -13.33 0.84
N LEU A 355 28.20 -12.81 1.01
CA LEU A 355 28.43 -11.42 1.41
C LEU A 355 28.71 -10.48 0.23
N GLN A 356 28.84 -10.98 -1.00
CA GLN A 356 29.20 -10.18 -2.18
C GLN A 356 28.28 -8.97 -2.46
N THR A 357 27.03 -8.98 -1.99
CA THR A 357 26.06 -7.89 -2.17
C THR A 357 25.88 -7.01 -0.94
N VAL A 358 26.66 -7.25 0.13
CA VAL A 358 26.63 -6.41 1.34
C VAL A 358 27.23 -5.03 1.00
N PRO A 359 26.52 -3.93 1.30
CA PRO A 359 27.06 -2.60 1.07
C PRO A 359 28.19 -2.26 2.04
N GLU A 360 29.08 -1.37 1.61
CA GLU A 360 30.15 -0.83 2.45
C GLU A 360 29.59 -0.14 3.71
N HIS A 361 30.25 -0.38 4.83
CA HIS A 361 29.97 0.22 6.13
C HIS A 361 31.29 0.44 6.90
N GLN A 362 31.23 1.18 8.01
CA GLN A 362 32.42 1.62 8.78
C GLN A 362 33.03 0.54 9.66
#